data_AF-A0A1C6EYE4-F1
#
_entry.id   AF-A0A1C6EYE4-F1
#
_cell.length_a   1.000
_cell.length_b   1.000
_cell.length_c   1.000
_cell.angle_alpha   90.00
_cell.angle_beta   90.00
_cell.angle_gamma   90.00
#
_symmetry.space_group_name_H-M   'P 1'
#
loop_
_entity.id
_entity.type
_entity.pdbx_description
1 polymer ?
#
loop_
_entity_poly.entity_id
_entity_poly.type
_entity_poly.pdbx_seq_one_letter_code
_entity_poly.pdbx_strand_id
1 'polypeptide(L)'
;MSEKNPFYAKIICGNCGNIYSRVKYTTRAGTKITKWHCGSGNKTDGHKVCSNRYVTDEIFTKLFVMSWNEIVEHQADYQERWQKNIKGDDVLLRYKTKLVMKHAEAGTINEFDSALMMAVMDHVIVFEDGRFKIRFYDGTEFEVETE
;
A
#
# COMPACT_ATOMS: atom_id res chain seq x y z
N MET A 1 -11.92 -11.83 12.00
CA MET A 1 -12.70 -10.62 11.64
C MET A 1 -11.85 -9.83 10.65
N SER A 2 -12.31 -9.57 9.44
CA SER A 2 -11.55 -8.73 8.50
C SER A 2 -11.56 -7.28 8.98
N GLU A 3 -10.41 -6.62 8.95
CA GLU A 3 -10.28 -5.20 9.27
C GLU A 3 -11.18 -4.40 8.29
N LYS A 4 -12.02 -3.50 8.80
CA LYS A 4 -12.99 -2.78 7.98
C LYS A 4 -12.32 -1.76 7.05
N ASN A 5 -11.13 -1.29 7.41
CA ASN A 5 -10.35 -0.34 6.63
C ASN A 5 -8.84 -0.66 6.67
N PRO A 6 -8.40 -1.72 5.98
CA PRO A 6 -7.04 -2.24 6.13
C PRO A 6 -5.96 -1.24 5.68
N PHE A 7 -6.26 -0.36 4.72
CA PHE A 7 -5.34 0.65 4.22
C PHE A 7 -5.34 1.97 5.02
N TYR A 8 -6.07 2.05 6.13
CA TYR A 8 -6.09 3.27 6.95
C TYR A 8 -4.67 3.66 7.39
N ALA A 9 -4.34 4.94 7.22
CA ALA A 9 -3.01 5.50 7.53
C ALA A 9 -1.82 4.89 6.76
N LYS A 10 -2.08 4.07 5.72
CA LYS A 10 -1.03 3.43 4.90
C LYS A 10 -0.88 4.03 3.50
N ILE A 11 -1.77 4.94 3.10
CA ILE A 11 -1.75 5.55 1.78
C ILE A 11 -1.31 7.01 1.90
N ILE A 12 -0.24 7.38 1.20
CA ILE A 12 0.44 8.67 1.30
C ILE A 12 0.37 9.40 -0.05
N CYS A 13 0.13 10.71 0.00
CA CYS A 13 0.14 11.56 -1.19
C CYS A 13 1.57 11.87 -1.62
N GLY A 14 1.94 11.49 -2.85
CA GLY A 14 3.26 11.81 -3.41
C GLY A 14 3.45 13.30 -3.73
N ASN A 15 2.36 14.08 -3.84
CA ASN A 15 2.43 15.52 -4.12
C ASN A 15 2.66 16.35 -2.83
N CYS A 16 1.94 16.07 -1.74
CA CYS A 16 1.99 16.90 -0.52
C CYS A 16 2.30 16.14 0.78
N GLY A 17 2.60 14.84 0.73
CA GLY A 17 2.93 14.02 1.91
C GLY A 17 1.77 13.69 2.84
N ASN A 18 0.58 14.26 2.64
CA ASN A 18 -0.59 13.97 3.49
C ASN A 18 -1.15 12.57 3.27
N ILE A 19 -1.75 12.02 4.33
CA ILE A 19 -2.42 10.71 4.30
C ILE A 19 -3.70 10.80 3.45
N TYR A 20 -3.96 9.76 2.66
CA TYR A 20 -5.21 9.59 1.94
C TYR A 20 -6.33 9.14 2.89
N SER A 21 -7.51 9.71 2.72
CA SER A 21 -8.72 9.37 3.48
C SER A 21 -9.72 8.62 2.61
N ARG A 22 -10.37 7.62 3.20
CA ARG A 22 -11.43 6.84 2.55
C ARG A 22 -12.77 7.57 2.71
N VAL A 23 -13.41 7.87 1.60
CA VAL A 23 -14.74 8.49 1.54
C VAL A 23 -15.77 7.54 0.97
N LYS A 24 -16.99 7.62 1.52
CA LYS A 24 -18.15 6.86 1.08
C LYS A 24 -19.31 7.82 0.83
N TYR A 25 -19.92 7.74 -0.34
CA TYR A 25 -21.10 8.55 -0.66
C TYR A 25 -22.02 7.81 -1.63
N THR A 26 -23.28 8.20 -1.66
CA THR A 26 -24.27 7.67 -2.60
C THR A 26 -24.56 8.74 -3.65
N THR A 27 -24.48 8.37 -4.93
CA THR A 27 -24.83 9.28 -6.03
C THR A 27 -26.34 9.55 -6.06
N ARG A 28 -26.78 10.56 -6.80
CA ARG A 28 -28.22 10.82 -7.01
C ARG A 28 -28.96 9.65 -7.65
N ALA A 29 -28.25 8.84 -8.45
CA ALA A 29 -28.77 7.61 -9.06
C ALA A 29 -28.81 6.42 -8.10
N GLY A 30 -28.45 6.59 -6.82
CA GLY A 30 -28.45 5.54 -5.81
C GLY A 30 -27.18 4.67 -5.78
N THR A 31 -26.20 4.92 -6.65
CA THR A 31 -24.93 4.17 -6.69
C THR A 31 -24.09 4.49 -5.45
N LYS A 32 -23.74 3.46 -4.68
CA LYS A 32 -22.80 3.60 -3.55
C LYS A 32 -21.37 3.63 -4.08
N ILE A 33 -20.64 4.68 -3.77
CA ILE A 33 -19.24 4.88 -4.18
C ILE A 33 -18.34 4.86 -2.95
N THR A 34 -17.22 4.15 -3.06
CA THR A 34 -16.11 4.21 -2.10
C THR A 34 -14.84 4.57 -2.85
N LYS A 35 -14.16 5.64 -2.42
CA LYS A 35 -12.92 6.13 -3.03
C LYS A 35 -11.97 6.64 -1.96
N TRP A 36 -10.71 6.76 -2.32
CA TRP A 36 -9.67 7.40 -1.54
C TRP A 36 -9.26 8.71 -2.19
N HIS A 37 -8.96 9.71 -1.38
CA HIS A 37 -8.39 10.97 -1.84
C HIS A 37 -7.38 11.51 -0.83
N CYS A 38 -6.47 12.36 -1.29
CA CYS A 38 -5.55 13.07 -0.40
C CYS A 38 -6.32 13.85 0.69
N GLY A 39 -5.96 13.68 1.96
CA GLY A 39 -6.64 14.33 3.09
C GLY A 39 -6.58 15.85 3.06
N SER A 40 -5.56 16.44 2.42
CA SER A 40 -5.49 17.88 2.17
C SER A 40 -6.26 18.33 0.92
N GLY A 41 -7.06 17.46 0.31
CA GLY A 41 -7.91 17.82 -0.83
C GLY A 41 -9.09 18.73 -0.46
N ASN A 42 -9.39 18.85 0.84
CA ASN A 42 -10.43 19.77 1.31
C ASN A 42 -10.03 21.22 1.05
N LYS A 43 -11.04 22.03 0.74
CA LYS A 43 -10.84 23.45 0.43
C LYS A 43 -10.58 24.22 1.72
N THR A 44 -9.41 24.84 1.83
CA THR A 44 -9.19 25.97 2.75
C THR A 44 -9.43 27.24 1.95
N ASP A 45 -10.29 28.13 2.45
CA ASP A 45 -10.64 29.40 1.78
C ASP A 45 -11.07 29.26 0.31
N GLY A 46 -11.76 28.15 -0.02
CA GLY A 46 -12.31 27.91 -1.36
C GLY A 46 -11.36 27.28 -2.38
N HIS A 47 -10.06 27.15 -2.07
CA HIS A 47 -9.04 26.57 -2.97
C HIS A 47 -8.68 25.13 -2.59
N LYS A 48 -8.61 24.23 -3.58
CA LYS A 48 -8.16 22.84 -3.38
C LYS A 48 -6.66 22.86 -3.09
N VAL A 49 -6.24 22.44 -1.90
CA VAL A 49 -4.82 22.54 -1.48
C VAL A 49 -3.96 21.47 -2.18
N CYS A 50 -4.52 20.30 -2.52
CA CYS A 50 -3.83 19.28 -3.30
C CYS A 50 -4.73 18.71 -4.41
N SER A 51 -4.24 18.71 -5.64
CA SER A 51 -4.97 18.27 -6.84
C SER A 51 -4.96 16.77 -7.08
N ASN A 52 -4.14 16.00 -6.34
CA ASN A 52 -3.89 14.57 -6.58
C ASN A 52 -5.17 13.73 -6.77
N ARG A 53 -5.04 12.65 -7.54
CA ARG A 53 -6.12 11.82 -8.07
C ARG A 53 -6.89 11.06 -6.99
N TYR A 54 -8.13 10.74 -7.31
CA TYR A 54 -8.93 9.77 -6.56
C TYR A 54 -8.56 8.34 -6.97
N VAL A 55 -8.60 7.41 -6.01
CA VAL A 55 -8.24 6.01 -6.22
C VAL A 55 -9.31 5.10 -5.61
N THR A 56 -9.58 3.95 -6.21
CA THR A 56 -10.54 2.95 -5.67
C THR A 56 -9.86 1.96 -4.74
N ASP A 57 -10.62 1.29 -3.88
CA ASP A 57 -10.10 0.19 -3.03
C ASP A 57 -9.43 -0.91 -3.88
N GLU A 58 -10.03 -1.23 -5.03
CA GLU A 58 -9.60 -2.30 -5.93
C GLU A 58 -8.15 -2.13 -6.43
N ILE A 59 -7.73 -0.88 -6.68
CA ILE A 59 -6.37 -0.59 -7.13
C ILE A 59 -5.35 -0.99 -6.06
N PHE A 60 -5.59 -0.64 -4.79
CA PHE A 60 -4.67 -0.99 -3.71
C PHE A 60 -4.65 -2.49 -3.41
N THR A 61 -5.80 -3.17 -3.50
CA THR A 61 -5.85 -4.62 -3.32
C THR A 61 -5.10 -5.36 -4.42
N LYS A 62 -5.25 -4.94 -5.69
CA LYS A 62 -4.52 -5.53 -6.83
C LYS A 62 -3.03 -5.26 -6.74
N LEU A 63 -2.65 -4.00 -6.45
CA LEU A 63 -1.25 -3.62 -6.27
C LEU A 63 -0.57 -4.49 -5.20
N PHE A 64 -1.24 -4.67 -4.06
CA PHE A 64 -0.70 -5.52 -2.99
C PHE A 64 -0.53 -6.97 -3.44
N VAL A 65 -1.56 -7.60 -4.02
CA VAL A 65 -1.49 -9.01 -4.46
C VAL A 65 -0.39 -9.21 -5.49
N MET A 66 -0.31 -8.34 -6.50
CA MET A 66 0.71 -8.41 -7.55
C MET A 66 2.12 -8.28 -6.97
N SER A 67 2.37 -7.24 -6.17
CA SER A 67 3.70 -7.01 -5.58
C SER A 67 4.08 -8.06 -4.53
N TRP A 68 3.12 -8.61 -3.79
CA TRP A 68 3.39 -9.70 -2.86
C TRP A 68 3.78 -10.97 -3.61
N ASN A 69 3.02 -11.34 -4.65
CA ASN A 69 3.33 -12.54 -5.43
C ASN A 69 4.68 -12.42 -6.13
N GLU A 70 5.07 -11.23 -6.60
CA GLU A 70 6.40 -10.98 -7.15
C GLU A 70 7.52 -11.29 -6.13
N ILE A 71 7.34 -10.91 -4.86
CA ILE A 71 8.29 -11.25 -3.79
C ILE A 71 8.37 -12.76 -3.58
N VAL A 72 7.21 -13.42 -3.56
CA VAL A 72 7.12 -14.86 -3.25
C VAL A 72 7.62 -15.74 -4.39
N GLU A 73 7.39 -15.36 -5.64
CA GLU A 73 7.85 -16.09 -6.82
C GLU A 73 9.37 -15.95 -7.02
N HIS A 74 9.93 -14.81 -6.62
CA HIS A 74 11.34 -14.47 -6.83
C HIS A 74 12.15 -14.37 -5.52
N GLN A 75 11.84 -15.18 -4.50
CA GLN A 75 12.49 -15.12 -3.17
C GLN A 75 14.02 -15.16 -3.23
N ALA A 76 14.60 -15.90 -4.19
CA ALA A 76 16.05 -15.98 -4.37
C ALA A 76 16.69 -14.59 -4.60
N ASP A 77 16.01 -13.70 -5.30
CA ASP A 77 16.50 -12.36 -5.64
C ASP A 77 16.53 -11.44 -4.41
N TYR A 78 15.72 -11.75 -3.39
CA TYR A 78 15.63 -10.96 -2.16
C TYR A 78 16.52 -11.49 -1.03
N GLN A 79 17.08 -12.69 -1.18
CA GLN A 79 17.79 -13.39 -0.11
C GLN A 79 19.00 -12.62 0.40
N GLU A 80 19.79 -11.99 -0.47
CA GLU A 80 20.95 -11.19 -0.05
C GLU A 80 20.51 -10.03 0.86
N ARG A 81 19.48 -9.28 0.45
CA ARG A 81 18.94 -8.16 1.22
C ARG A 81 18.36 -8.63 2.54
N TRP A 82 17.61 -9.72 2.54
CA TRP A 82 17.05 -10.29 3.78
C TRP A 82 18.14 -10.68 4.77
N GLN A 83 19.22 -11.33 4.31
CA GLN A 83 20.34 -11.67 5.18
C GLN A 83 21.07 -10.42 5.70
N LYS A 84 21.21 -9.38 4.88
CA LYS A 84 21.76 -8.10 5.31
C LYS A 84 20.90 -7.45 6.40
N ASN A 85 19.59 -7.38 6.21
CA ASN A 85 18.65 -6.86 7.21
C ASN A 85 18.69 -7.68 8.52
N ILE A 86 18.85 -9.00 8.42
CA ILE A 86 18.91 -9.88 9.59
C ILE A 86 20.18 -9.67 10.42
N LYS A 87 21.31 -9.44 9.76
CA LYS A 87 22.62 -9.22 10.39
C LYS A 87 22.84 -7.77 10.85
N GLY A 88 22.12 -6.82 10.28
CA GLY A 88 22.23 -5.39 10.60
C GLY A 88 21.64 -5.01 11.96
N ASP A 89 22.02 -3.84 12.48
CA ASP A 89 21.72 -3.41 13.85
C ASP A 89 20.28 -2.92 14.07
N ASP A 90 19.52 -2.65 13.00
CA ASP A 90 18.11 -2.25 13.11
C ASP A 90 17.23 -3.41 13.57
N VAL A 91 16.84 -3.36 14.85
CA VAL A 91 16.03 -4.39 15.51
C VAL A 91 14.65 -4.53 14.85
N LEU A 92 14.02 -3.42 14.46
CA LEU A 92 12.69 -3.42 13.88
C LEU A 92 12.74 -4.00 12.46
N LEU A 93 13.67 -3.54 11.63
CA LEU A 93 13.87 -4.05 10.28
C LEU A 93 14.19 -5.54 10.29
N ARG A 94 15.04 -6.01 11.22
CA ARG A 94 15.36 -7.43 11.42
C ARG A 94 14.11 -8.25 11.72
N TYR A 95 13.30 -7.80 12.67
CA TYR A 95 12.06 -8.48 13.04
C TYR A 95 11.06 -8.52 11.88
N LYS A 96 10.86 -7.38 11.21
CA LYS A 96 9.94 -7.26 10.08
C LYS A 96 10.37 -8.09 8.86
N THR A 97 11.66 -8.12 8.57
CA THR A 97 12.21 -8.96 7.49
C THR A 97 11.93 -10.44 7.76
N LYS A 98 12.11 -10.90 9.01
CA LYS A 98 11.77 -12.28 9.38
C LYS A 98 10.28 -12.59 9.22
N LEU A 99 9.39 -11.61 9.49
CA LEU A 99 7.96 -11.78 9.22
C LEU A 99 7.67 -11.91 7.73
N VAL A 100 8.26 -11.04 6.89
CA VAL A 100 8.13 -11.13 5.43
C VAL A 100 8.56 -12.51 4.93
N MET A 101 9.75 -12.98 5.34
CA MET A 101 10.25 -14.32 4.98
C MET A 101 9.29 -15.42 5.41
N LYS A 102 8.85 -15.41 6.67
CA LYS A 102 7.90 -16.40 7.21
C LYS A 102 6.59 -16.45 6.42
N HIS A 103 6.07 -15.28 6.03
CA HIS A 103 4.85 -15.23 5.24
C HIS A 103 5.08 -15.67 3.79
N ALA A 104 6.26 -15.40 3.22
CA ALA A 104 6.60 -15.83 1.86
C ALA A 104 6.71 -17.36 1.74
N GLU A 105 7.09 -18.06 2.81
CA GLU A 105 7.06 -19.54 2.88
C GLU A 105 5.65 -20.12 2.67
N ALA A 106 4.60 -19.36 3.00
CA ALA A 106 3.21 -19.80 2.81
C ALA A 106 2.73 -19.75 1.35
N GLY A 107 3.51 -19.12 0.46
CA GLY A 107 3.21 -19.07 -0.97
C GLY A 107 2.41 -17.84 -1.41
N THR A 108 2.07 -17.84 -2.69
CA THR A 108 1.34 -16.75 -3.37
C THR A 108 -0.12 -16.72 -2.92
N ILE A 109 -0.77 -15.58 -3.15
CA ILE A 109 -2.19 -15.38 -2.85
C ILE A 109 -2.95 -15.04 -4.12
N ASN A 110 -4.19 -15.55 -4.23
CA ASN A 110 -5.10 -15.23 -5.35
C ASN A 110 -6.04 -14.06 -5.01
N GLU A 111 -6.29 -13.83 -3.72
CA GLU A 111 -7.18 -12.80 -3.22
C GLU A 111 -6.49 -11.97 -2.15
N PHE A 112 -6.97 -10.74 -1.96
CA PHE A 112 -6.41 -9.82 -0.98
C PHE A 112 -6.66 -10.30 0.46
N ASP A 113 -5.57 -10.49 1.21
CA ASP A 113 -5.60 -10.77 2.65
C ASP A 113 -5.15 -9.55 3.45
N SER A 114 -6.10 -8.95 4.18
CA SER A 114 -5.85 -7.81 5.05
C SER A 114 -4.85 -8.09 6.18
N ALA A 115 -4.87 -9.29 6.76
CA ALA A 115 -3.99 -9.64 7.88
C ALA A 115 -2.54 -9.77 7.40
N LEU A 116 -2.35 -10.44 6.26
CA LEU A 116 -1.06 -10.51 5.59
C LEU A 116 -0.55 -9.12 5.22
N MET A 117 -1.37 -8.30 4.53
CA MET A 117 -0.99 -6.93 4.16
C MET A 117 -0.53 -6.12 5.37
N MET A 118 -1.27 -6.14 6.49
CA MET A 118 -0.88 -5.42 7.69
C MET A 118 0.44 -5.93 8.29
N ALA A 119 0.74 -7.21 8.14
CA ALA A 119 1.97 -7.83 8.64
C ALA A 119 3.21 -7.46 7.82
N VAL A 120 3.09 -7.31 6.50
CA VAL A 120 4.23 -7.23 5.56
C VAL A 120 4.35 -5.90 4.81
N MET A 121 3.26 -5.18 4.57
CA MET A 121 3.24 -3.93 3.81
C MET A 121 3.36 -2.73 4.73
N ASP A 122 4.26 -1.80 4.38
CA ASP A 122 4.44 -0.54 5.08
C ASP A 122 3.41 0.50 4.62
N HIS A 123 3.61 1.07 3.44
CA HIS A 123 2.76 2.10 2.88
C HIS A 123 2.73 2.07 1.35
N VAL A 124 1.78 2.81 0.76
CA VAL A 124 1.68 3.08 -0.68
C VAL A 124 1.71 4.59 -0.89
N ILE A 125 2.51 5.05 -1.84
CA ILE A 125 2.55 6.44 -2.31
C ILE A 125 1.74 6.54 -3.61
N VAL A 126 0.83 7.50 -3.68
CA VAL A 126 0.03 7.81 -4.88
C VAL A 126 0.54 9.09 -5.52
N PHE A 127 0.96 9.02 -6.77
CA PHE A 127 1.40 10.17 -7.56
C PHE A 127 0.27 10.71 -8.44
N GLU A 128 0.37 11.99 -8.79
CA GLU A 128 -0.65 12.70 -9.56
C GLU A 128 -0.73 12.25 -11.01
N ASP A 129 0.40 11.84 -11.58
CA ASP A 129 0.55 11.28 -12.93
C ASP A 129 0.01 9.84 -13.06
N GLY A 130 -0.45 9.26 -11.95
CA GLY A 130 -1.06 7.94 -11.93
C GLY A 130 -0.13 6.81 -11.54
N ARG A 131 1.14 7.10 -11.24
CA ARG A 131 2.06 6.13 -10.66
C ARG A 131 1.71 5.81 -9.21
N PHE A 132 2.03 4.59 -8.80
CA PHE A 132 1.93 4.11 -7.43
C PHE A 132 3.25 3.51 -7.01
N LYS A 133 3.68 3.78 -5.78
CA LYS A 133 4.86 3.14 -5.19
C LYS A 133 4.46 2.43 -3.90
N ILE A 134 4.54 1.11 -3.88
CA ILE A 134 4.27 0.29 -2.70
C ILE A 134 5.59 -0.09 -2.02
N ARG A 135 5.62 -0.01 -0.68
CA ARG A 135 6.77 -0.39 0.14
C ARG A 135 6.39 -1.49 1.13
N PHE A 136 7.27 -2.48 1.26
CA PHE A 136 7.18 -3.55 2.25
C PHE A 136 8.13 -3.29 3.42
N TYR A 137 7.85 -3.88 4.58
CA TYR A 137 8.64 -3.62 5.78
C TYR A 137 10.07 -4.17 5.74
N ASP A 138 10.39 -5.09 4.83
CA ASP A 138 11.77 -5.52 4.57
C ASP A 138 12.56 -4.51 3.72
N GLY A 139 11.91 -3.43 3.27
CA GLY A 139 12.46 -2.39 2.41
C GLY A 139 12.27 -2.64 0.92
N THR A 140 11.58 -3.70 0.49
CA THR A 140 11.20 -3.87 -0.93
C THR A 140 10.30 -2.73 -1.37
N GLU A 141 10.51 -2.25 -2.59
CA GLU A 141 9.64 -1.27 -3.21
C GLU A 141 9.31 -1.68 -4.64
N PHE A 142 8.07 -1.45 -5.05
CA PHE A 142 7.64 -1.58 -6.44
C PHE A 142 6.99 -0.28 -6.89
N GLU A 143 7.27 0.12 -8.11
CA GLU A 143 6.62 1.25 -8.76
C GLU A 143 5.81 0.73 -9.95
N VAL A 144 4.54 1.11 -10.01
CA VAL A 144 3.59 0.65 -11.03
C VAL A 144 2.86 1.86 -11.60
N GLU A 145 2.83 1.95 -12.93
CA GLU A 145 1.99 2.90 -13.65
C GLU A 145 0.64 2.24 -13.94
N THR A 146 -0.47 2.91 -13.60
CA THR A 146 -1.79 2.47 -14.09
C THR A 146 -2.15 3.31 -15.31
N GLU A 147 -2.35 2.67 -16.46
CA GLU A 147 -2.99 3.29 -17.63
C GLU A 147 -4.39 3.84 -17.32
#